data_AF-A0A924U163-F1
#
_entry.id   AF-A0A924U163-F1
#
_cell.length_a   1.000
_cell.length_b   1.000
_cell.length_c   1.000
_cell.angle_alpha   90.00
_cell.angle_beta   90.00
_cell.angle_gamma   90.00
#
_symmetry.space_group_name_H-M   'P 1'
#
loop_
_entity.id
_entity.type
_entity.pdbx_description
1 polymer ?
#
loop_
_entity_poly.entity_id
_entity_poly.type
_entity_poly.pdbx_seq_one_letter_code
_entity_poly.pdbx_strand_id
1 'polypeptide(L)'
;MSNDPSSQEPVVWAWDDRQPAADGETALAWAGRLYTAVYSRSATGCRVVAQDAASGVTLWQAALQALGSVHHSKYGNAVQLRIVGNRLAVFGMESAGRYIELLDLDTGVAVYRRVM
;
A
#
# COMPACT_ATOMS: atom_id res chain seq x y z
N MET A 1 34.07 7.48 -15.82
CA MET A 1 33.01 8.11 -15.02
C MET A 1 32.98 7.38 -13.68
N SER A 2 33.62 7.93 -12.64
CA SER A 2 33.64 7.32 -11.31
C SER A 2 32.33 7.64 -10.60
N ASN A 3 31.61 6.63 -10.14
CA ASN A 3 30.55 6.82 -9.15
C ASN A 3 31.22 7.24 -7.85
N ASP A 4 31.07 8.50 -7.46
CA ASP A 4 31.47 8.99 -6.15
C ASP A 4 30.36 8.63 -5.13
N PRO A 5 30.61 7.67 -4.21
CA PRO A 5 29.62 7.23 -3.23
C PRO A 5 29.30 8.30 -2.18
N SER A 6 30.01 9.43 -2.14
CA SER A 6 29.76 10.53 -1.19
C SER A 6 28.55 11.42 -1.54
N SER A 7 27.87 11.15 -2.66
CA SER A 7 26.72 11.92 -3.15
C SER A 7 25.34 11.37 -2.75
N GLN A 8 25.27 10.32 -1.93
CA GLN A 8 23.99 9.78 -1.46
C GLN A 8 23.45 10.62 -0.30
N GLU A 9 22.24 11.16 -0.46
CA GLU A 9 21.51 11.77 0.64
C GLU A 9 21.31 10.74 1.78
N PRO A 10 21.47 11.14 3.05
CA PRO A 10 21.33 10.22 4.16
C PRO A 10 19.89 9.70 4.25
N VAL A 11 19.74 8.40 4.52
CA VAL A 11 18.44 7.82 4.87
C VAL A 11 17.95 8.49 6.15
N VAL A 12 16.83 9.22 6.07
CA VAL A 12 16.29 10.00 7.18
C VAL A 12 15.60 9.09 8.21
N TRP A 13 14.89 8.07 7.73
CA TRP A 13 14.29 7.03 8.55
C TRP A 13 14.05 5.79 7.70
N ALA A 14 13.86 4.65 8.37
CA ALA A 14 13.49 3.39 7.73
C ALA A 14 12.32 2.78 8.50
N TRP A 15 11.38 2.19 7.77
CA TRP A 15 10.26 1.46 8.33
C TRP A 15 10.41 -0.02 7.98
N ASP A 16 10.50 -0.86 9.02
CA ASP A 16 10.60 -2.31 8.89
C ASP A 16 9.22 -2.92 9.16
N ASP A 17 8.50 -3.21 8.08
CA ASP A 17 7.25 -3.94 8.17
C ASP A 17 7.52 -5.44 8.16
N ARG A 18 7.68 -6.01 9.35
CA ARG A 18 7.85 -7.47 9.51
C ARG A 18 6.54 -8.22 9.30
N GLN A 19 5.93 -8.08 8.12
CA GLN A 19 4.87 -8.96 7.66
C GLN A 19 5.51 -10.14 6.90
N PRO A 20 5.57 -11.35 7.48
CA PRO A 20 6.40 -12.44 6.94
C PRO A 20 5.99 -12.94 5.54
N ALA A 21 4.84 -12.50 5.02
CA ALA A 21 4.24 -12.99 3.79
C ALA A 21 4.13 -11.93 2.68
N ALA A 22 4.52 -10.67 2.93
CA ALA A 22 4.49 -9.63 1.91
C ALA A 22 5.74 -9.72 1.01
N ASP A 23 5.54 -9.74 -0.30
CA ASP A 23 6.58 -9.75 -1.33
C ASP A 23 6.31 -8.72 -2.44
N GLY A 24 5.29 -7.89 -2.25
CA GLY A 24 4.91 -6.76 -3.10
C GLY A 24 4.66 -5.51 -2.27
N GLU A 25 5.09 -4.37 -2.81
CA GLU A 25 4.92 -3.06 -2.20
C GLU A 25 4.65 -2.01 -3.28
N THR A 26 3.85 -1.00 -2.93
CA THR A 26 3.77 0.25 -3.68
C THR A 26 3.61 1.41 -2.68
N ALA A 27 4.14 2.57 -3.02
CA ALA A 27 4.10 3.74 -2.17
C ALA A 27 3.65 4.99 -2.93
N LEU A 28 2.98 5.90 -2.23
CA LEU A 28 2.52 7.19 -2.72
C LEU A 28 2.77 8.26 -1.66
N ALA A 29 3.53 9.29 -2.00
CA ALA A 29 3.71 10.46 -1.14
C ALA A 29 2.70 11.55 -1.51
N TRP A 30 1.99 12.09 -0.52
CA TRP A 30 1.04 13.18 -0.72
C TRP A 30 0.84 13.99 0.56
N ALA A 31 0.88 15.33 0.44
CA ALA A 31 0.57 16.26 1.54
C ALA A 31 1.30 15.95 2.87
N GLY A 32 2.60 15.64 2.81
CA GLY A 32 3.42 15.35 3.99
C GLY A 32 3.22 13.94 4.58
N ARG A 33 2.45 13.07 3.90
CA ARG A 33 2.24 11.67 4.29
C ARG A 33 2.82 10.73 3.25
N LEU A 34 3.31 9.58 3.71
CA LEU A 34 3.62 8.43 2.87
C LEU A 34 2.54 7.37 3.07
N TYR A 35 1.95 6.91 1.98
CA TYR A 35 0.99 5.81 1.96
C TYR A 35 1.65 4.61 1.32
N THR A 36 1.81 3.52 2.07
CA THR A 36 2.43 2.28 1.59
C THR A 36 1.41 1.17 1.61
N ALA A 37 1.21 0.52 0.46
CA ALA A 37 0.44 -0.71 0.37
C ALA A 37 1.39 -1.90 0.29
N VAL A 38 1.32 -2.77 1.28
CA VAL A 38 2.05 -4.04 1.37
C VAL A 38 1.12 -5.19 1.06
N TYR A 39 1.55 -6.11 0.20
CA TYR A 39 0.74 -7.23 -0.24
C TYR A 39 1.59 -8.45 -0.58
N SER A 40 0.95 -9.62 -0.61
CA SER A 40 1.54 -10.79 -1.23
C SER A 40 1.07 -10.86 -2.67
N ARG A 41 1.99 -10.99 -3.63
CA ARG A 41 1.70 -11.32 -5.03
C ARG A 41 0.98 -12.66 -5.17
N SER A 42 1.10 -13.51 -4.14
CA SER A 42 0.51 -14.84 -4.07
C SER A 42 -0.68 -14.94 -3.09
N ALA A 43 -1.24 -13.82 -2.64
CA ALA A 43 -2.47 -13.80 -1.82
C ALA A 43 -3.38 -12.63 -2.21
N THR A 44 -4.62 -12.67 -1.73
CA THR A 44 -5.60 -11.60 -1.96
C THR A 44 -5.47 -10.49 -0.92
N GLY A 45 -5.77 -9.27 -1.36
CA GLY A 45 -5.77 -8.06 -0.57
C GLY A 45 -4.41 -7.45 -0.30
N CYS A 46 -4.43 -6.41 0.52
CA CYS A 46 -3.26 -5.70 0.98
C CYS A 46 -3.53 -5.04 2.33
N ARG A 47 -2.46 -4.61 2.98
CA ARG A 47 -2.54 -3.66 4.08
C ARG A 47 -2.00 -2.32 3.59
N VAL A 48 -2.70 -1.26 3.93
CA VAL A 48 -2.24 0.11 3.71
C VAL A 48 -1.78 0.69 5.04
N VAL A 49 -0.63 1.36 5.02
CA VAL A 49 -0.08 2.10 6.14
C VAL A 49 0.10 3.54 5.72
N ALA A 50 -0.40 4.47 6.52
CA ALA A 50 -0.10 5.89 6.36
C ALA A 50 0.91 6.31 7.42
N GLN A 51 1.92 7.03 6.99
CA GLN A 51 3.01 7.51 7.82
C GLN A 51 3.19 9.00 7.63
N ASP A 52 3.62 9.69 8.68
CA ASP A 52 4.21 11.01 8.54
C ASP A 52 5.50 10.89 7.72
N ALA A 53 5.60 11.63 6.61
CA ALA A 53 6.71 11.46 5.67
C ALA A 53 8.05 11.98 6.23
N ALA A 54 8.02 12.89 7.20
CA ALA A 54 9.23 13.45 7.80
C ALA A 54 9.86 12.51 8.84
N SER A 55 9.02 11.83 9.63
CA SER A 55 9.45 11.03 10.78
C SER A 55 9.28 9.52 10.61
N GLY A 56 8.50 9.06 9.63
CA GLY A 56 8.14 7.66 9.44
C GLY A 56 7.12 7.14 10.46
N VAL A 57 6.60 8.01 11.35
CA VAL A 57 5.61 7.62 12.36
C VAL A 57 4.32 7.17 11.69
N THR A 58 3.87 5.95 12.00
CA THR A 58 2.58 5.44 11.54
C THR A 58 1.44 6.25 12.12
N LEU A 59 0.65 6.88 11.25
CA LEU A 59 -0.55 7.62 11.59
C LEU A 59 -1.76 6.68 11.70
N TRP A 60 -1.88 5.75 10.74
CA TRP A 60 -2.90 4.70 10.75
C TRP A 60 -2.47 3.51 9.87
N GLN A 61 -3.15 2.38 10.05
CA GLN A 61 -3.04 1.21 9.19
C GLN A 61 -4.42 0.57 8.98
N ALA A 62 -4.64 0.02 7.79
CA ALA A 62 -5.90 -0.62 7.41
C ALA A 62 -5.62 -1.88 6.59
N ALA A 63 -6.24 -3.00 6.98
CA ALA A 63 -6.31 -4.19 6.13
C ALA A 63 -7.52 -4.05 5.20
N LEU A 64 -7.30 -4.19 3.89
CA LEU A 64 -8.39 -4.13 2.92
C LEU A 64 -9.18 -5.43 2.89
N GLN A 65 -10.47 -5.32 2.55
CA GLN A 65 -11.34 -6.48 2.41
C GLN A 65 -11.13 -7.19 1.06
N ALA A 66 -10.67 -6.47 0.04
CA ALA A 66 -10.27 -6.93 -1.29
C ALA A 66 -11.36 -7.78 -1.95
N LEU A 67 -11.00 -8.96 -2.47
CA LEU A 67 -11.96 -9.95 -2.98
C LEU A 67 -12.59 -10.81 -1.86
N GLY A 68 -12.13 -10.69 -0.61
CA GLY A 68 -12.46 -11.60 0.48
C GLY A 68 -11.61 -12.88 0.47
N SER A 69 -12.09 -13.93 1.15
CA SER A 69 -11.44 -15.24 1.18
C SER A 69 -11.60 -15.94 -0.17
N VAL A 70 -10.56 -15.87 -1.01
CA VAL A 70 -10.45 -16.65 -2.24
C VAL A 70 -9.48 -17.80 -1.96
N HIS A 71 -9.78 -19.01 -2.46
CA HIS A 71 -9.03 -20.23 -2.12
C HIS A 71 -8.61 -20.98 -3.40
N HIS A 72 -7.56 -20.51 -4.10
CA HIS A 72 -7.08 -21.14 -5.34
C HIS A 72 -5.55 -21.16 -5.46
N SER A 73 -5.00 -22.02 -6.31
CA SER A 73 -3.57 -22.30 -6.43
C SER A 73 -2.80 -21.40 -7.41
N LYS A 74 -3.43 -20.34 -7.95
CA LYS A 74 -2.84 -19.47 -8.97
C LYS A 74 -3.16 -17.99 -8.70
N TYR A 75 -2.42 -17.40 -7.77
CA TYR A 75 -2.55 -15.98 -7.43
C TYR A 75 -1.55 -15.13 -8.20
N GLY A 76 -2.04 -13.99 -8.67
CA GLY A 76 -1.27 -12.82 -9.03
C GLY A 76 -2.02 -11.67 -8.40
N ASN A 77 -1.33 -10.81 -7.65
CA ASN A 77 -1.88 -9.61 -7.05
C ASN A 77 -0.94 -8.44 -7.41
N ALA A 78 -1.52 -7.36 -7.90
CA ALA A 78 -0.82 -6.10 -8.15
C ALA A 78 -1.68 -4.96 -7.62
N VAL A 79 -1.09 -4.17 -6.73
CA VAL A 79 -1.77 -3.06 -6.06
C VAL A 79 -1.22 -1.73 -6.58
N GLN A 80 -2.11 -0.77 -6.77
CA GLN A 80 -1.77 0.61 -7.07
C GLN A 80 -2.55 1.58 -6.18
N LEU A 81 -1.93 2.71 -5.87
CA LEU A 81 -2.50 3.78 -5.05
C LEU A 81 -2.73 5.04 -5.88
N ARG A 82 -3.80 5.77 -5.55
CA ARG A 82 -4.05 7.10 -6.13
C ARG A 82 -4.83 7.98 -5.16
N ILE A 83 -4.54 9.29 -5.14
CA ILE A 83 -5.39 10.27 -4.46
C ILE A 83 -6.56 10.67 -5.38
N VAL A 84 -7.78 10.62 -4.84
CA VAL A 84 -9.01 11.07 -5.52
C VAL A 84 -9.79 11.96 -4.56
N GLY A 85 -9.70 13.29 -4.75
CA GLY A 85 -10.25 14.25 -3.80
C GLY A 85 -9.63 14.06 -2.42
N ASN A 86 -10.46 13.90 -1.38
CA ASN A 86 -10.01 13.63 -0.01
C ASN A 86 -9.98 12.13 0.34
N ARG A 87 -9.67 11.26 -0.63
CA ARG A 87 -9.67 9.79 -0.46
C ARG A 87 -8.41 9.18 -1.05
N LEU A 88 -7.95 8.11 -0.42
CA LEU A 88 -6.97 7.20 -1.01
C LEU A 88 -7.72 6.08 -1.73
N ALA A 89 -7.59 6.03 -3.06
CA ALA A 89 -8.08 4.92 -3.86
C ALA A 89 -7.01 3.83 -3.93
N VAL A 90 -7.40 2.62 -3.58
CA VAL A 90 -6.59 1.41 -3.72
C VAL A 90 -7.20 0.53 -4.80
N PHE A 91 -6.40 0.23 -5.82
CA PHE A 91 -6.77 -0.63 -6.93
C PHE A 91 -6.03 -1.95 -6.79
N GLY A 92 -6.76 -3.05 -6.69
CA GLY A 92 -6.19 -4.39 -6.76
C GLY A 92 -6.54 -5.07 -8.07
N MET A 93 -5.52 -5.54 -8.77
CA MET A 93 -5.64 -6.43 -9.91
C MET A 93 -5.22 -7.83 -9.46
N GLU A 94 -6.21 -8.71 -9.25
CA GLU A 94 -5.96 -10.07 -8.80
C GLU A 94 -6.41 -11.10 -9.85
N SER A 95 -5.81 -12.30 -9.83
CA SER A 95 -6.20 -13.39 -10.74
C SER A 95 -7.69 -13.71 -10.72
N ALA A 96 -8.33 -13.56 -9.56
CA ALA A 96 -9.74 -13.93 -9.35
C ALA A 96 -10.72 -12.75 -9.56
N GLY A 97 -10.22 -11.54 -9.83
CA GLY A 97 -11.05 -10.36 -9.97
C GLY A 97 -10.31 -9.07 -9.67
N ARG A 98 -11.02 -7.96 -9.75
CA ARG A 98 -10.48 -6.63 -9.46
C ARG A 98 -11.27 -6.00 -8.33
N TYR A 99 -10.62 -5.15 -7.57
CA TYR A 99 -11.33 -4.32 -6.59
C TYR A 99 -10.84 -2.89 -6.59
N ILE A 100 -11.73 -2.03 -6.12
CA ILE A 100 -11.45 -0.64 -5.76
C ILE A 100 -11.95 -0.46 -4.34
N GLU A 101 -11.07 -0.02 -3.44
CA GLU A 101 -11.44 0.45 -2.12
C GLU A 101 -11.03 1.91 -1.95
N LEU A 102 -11.91 2.74 -1.40
CA LEU A 102 -11.61 4.12 -1.06
C LEU A 102 -11.49 4.23 0.45
N LEU A 103 -10.33 4.70 0.90
CA LEU A 103 -10.07 5.00 2.30
C LEU A 103 -10.18 6.50 2.55
N ASP A 104 -10.71 6.86 3.70
CA ASP A 104 -10.57 8.20 4.24
C ASP A 104 -9.09 8.49 4.55
N LEU A 105 -8.56 9.64 4.10
CA LEU A 105 -7.13 9.93 4.17
C LEU A 105 -6.60 10.12 5.59
N ASP A 106 -7.46 10.56 6.51
CA ASP A 106 -7.09 10.89 7.88
C ASP A 106 -7.22 9.70 8.82
N THR A 107 -8.20 8.83 8.57
CA THR A 107 -8.52 7.73 9.48
C THR A 107 -8.15 6.35 8.93
N GLY A 108 -7.94 6.22 7.61
CA GLY A 108 -7.74 4.92 6.95
C GLY A 108 -9.02 4.07 6.87
N VAL A 109 -10.17 4.58 7.32
CA VAL A 109 -11.43 3.85 7.29
C VAL A 109 -11.93 3.72 5.85
N ALA A 110 -12.28 2.49 5.45
CA ALA A 110 -12.89 2.25 4.16
C ALA A 110 -14.31 2.85 4.10
N VAL A 111 -14.53 3.73 3.11
CA VAL A 111 -15.83 4.40 2.90
C VAL A 111 -16.56 3.89 1.66
N TYR A 112 -15.85 3.17 0.79
CA TYR A 112 -16.41 2.58 -0.42
C TYR A 112 -15.62 1.34 -0.82
N ARG A 113 -16.35 0.35 -1.35
CA ARG A 113 -15.79 -0.86 -1.95
C ARG A 113 -16.57 -1.25 -3.19
N ARG A 114 -15.85 -1.69 -4.22
CA ARG A 114 -16.40 -2.37 -5.39
C ARG A 114 -15.51 -3.53 -5.78
N VAL A 115 -16.12 -4.68 -6.03
CA VAL A 115 -15.49 -5.88 -6.59
C VAL A 115 -16.03 -6.11 -8.00
N MET A 116 -15.17 -6.57 -8.90
CA MET A 116 -15.43 -6.73 -10.33
C MET A 116 -14.81 -8.01 -10.89
#